data_AF-A0A8S0Y2M1-F1
#
_entry.id   AF-A0A8S0Y2M1-F1
#
_cell.length_a   1.000
_cell.length_b   1.000
_cell.length_c   1.000
_cell.angle_alpha   90.00
_cell.angle_beta   90.00
_cell.angle_gamma   90.00
#
_symmetry.space_group_name_H-M   'P 1'
#
loop_
_entity.id
_entity.type
_entity.pdbx_description
1 polymer ?
#
loop_
_entity_poly.entity_id
_entity_poly.type
_entity_poly.pdbx_seq_one_letter_code
_entity_poly.pdbx_strand_id
1 'polypeptide(L)'
;MRKILPAIILSLVLLDPVFTPLWQRAAFMNRIPGLMDRIPKTAQKVLQLPPEHPGSSAPRALLNLPLPVRPASSVSQAQITDVEHKVLDLINQERQAAGLRPVVWDETAARAAGQHVQEEADQGYISHWGMNGMKPQERYTLAGGLDAVEENESVSFWSNGGFHGVSENVLFDLVRAQEVAMVNERPPDDGHRKNILDPHHTGAGIAIAVGKYGVAMAEEFTNHYADLKPLPYSAPQGSNVTLTGRIFPGYEITGVYAVWEQLPQPMTRAQLMQTHSYSDPPFSNLHFWARPGGRGYYIQTPAGDIFAKNFAVSPGGEFSVTVPLVDRPALDYITLEIAPTANPEDRFYAGQFVVRL
;
A
#
# COMPACT_ATOMS: atom_id res chain seq x y z
N MET A 1 -3.44 -12.72 -47.33
CA MET A 1 -2.82 -12.17 -46.11
C MET A 1 -2.02 -10.91 -46.45
N ARG A 2 -2.60 -9.72 -46.24
CA ARG A 2 -1.97 -8.37 -46.22
C ARG A 2 -3.09 -7.34 -46.44
N LYS A 3 -3.83 -6.99 -45.38
CA LYS A 3 -4.74 -5.81 -45.29
C LYS A 3 -5.47 -5.70 -43.93
N ILE A 4 -4.89 -6.18 -42.82
CA ILE A 4 -5.53 -6.11 -41.49
C ILE A 4 -4.67 -5.36 -40.45
N LEU A 5 -3.38 -5.14 -40.71
CA LEU A 5 -2.46 -4.55 -39.73
C LEU A 5 -2.62 -3.04 -39.43
N PRO A 6 -3.09 -2.15 -40.33
CA PRO A 6 -3.16 -0.70 -40.01
C PRO A 6 -4.34 -0.32 -39.10
N ALA A 7 -5.42 -1.11 -39.11
CA ALA A 7 -6.62 -0.82 -38.31
C ALA A 7 -6.43 -1.18 -36.82
N ILE A 8 -5.62 -2.21 -36.53
CA ILE A 8 -5.38 -2.69 -35.16
C ILE A 8 -4.51 -1.70 -34.36
N ILE A 9 -3.55 -1.03 -35.02
CA ILE A 9 -2.68 -0.04 -34.34
C ILE A 9 -3.44 1.26 -34.01
N LEU A 10 -4.44 1.64 -34.80
CA LEU A 10 -5.25 2.84 -34.54
C LEU A 10 -6.29 2.61 -33.43
N SER A 11 -6.81 1.38 -33.30
CA SER A 11 -7.74 1.01 -32.21
C SER A 11 -7.06 0.88 -30.85
N LEU A 12 -5.77 0.52 -30.80
CA LEU A 12 -5.00 0.41 -29.55
C LEU A 12 -4.58 1.76 -28.93
N VAL A 13 -4.65 2.86 -29.69
CA VAL A 13 -4.25 4.21 -29.22
C VAL A 13 -5.46 5.08 -28.83
N LEU A 14 -6.67 4.72 -29.25
CA LEU A 14 -7.89 5.50 -29.03
C LEU A 14 -8.87 4.90 -28.00
N LEU A 15 -8.59 3.70 -27.46
CA LEU A 15 -9.47 3.02 -26.49
C LEU A 15 -8.94 2.96 -25.05
N ASP A 16 -7.89 3.72 -24.72
CA ASP A 16 -7.44 3.90 -23.33
C ASP A 16 -7.64 5.36 -22.90
N PRO A 17 -8.75 5.69 -22.22
CA PRO A 17 -9.11 7.07 -21.92
C PRO A 17 -8.65 7.55 -20.53
N VAL A 18 -7.66 6.92 -19.85
CA VAL A 18 -7.34 7.39 -18.49
C VAL A 18 -5.86 7.61 -18.13
N PHE A 19 -4.86 6.88 -18.66
CA PHE A 19 -3.52 6.92 -17.99
C PHE A 19 -2.25 7.21 -18.82
N THR A 20 -2.34 7.78 -20.03
CA THR A 20 -1.11 8.30 -20.69
C THR A 20 -1.23 9.78 -21.06
N PRO A 21 -0.41 10.66 -20.48
CA PRO A 21 -0.29 12.05 -20.91
C PRO A 21 0.03 12.16 -22.41
N LEU A 22 -0.61 13.11 -23.10
CA LEU A 22 -0.48 13.32 -24.56
C LEU A 22 0.97 13.50 -25.04
N TRP A 23 1.87 14.04 -24.20
CA TRP A 23 3.28 14.25 -24.55
C TRP A 23 4.10 12.96 -24.61
N GLN A 24 3.80 11.97 -23.75
CA GLN A 24 4.41 10.63 -23.82
C GLN A 24 3.96 9.89 -25.09
N ARG A 25 2.70 10.07 -25.50
CA ARG A 25 2.16 9.53 -26.77
C ARG A 25 2.89 10.14 -27.98
N ALA A 26 3.12 11.45 -27.97
CA ALA A 26 3.84 12.16 -29.04
C ALA A 26 5.32 11.73 -29.17
N ALA A 27 6.01 11.53 -28.05
CA ALA A 27 7.41 11.08 -28.03
C ALA A 27 7.60 9.66 -28.59
N PHE A 28 6.63 8.77 -28.36
CA PHE A 28 6.63 7.41 -28.91
C PHE A 28 6.39 7.39 -30.43
N MET A 29 5.44 8.20 -30.93
CA MET A 29 5.11 8.26 -32.36
C MET A 29 6.24 8.84 -33.23
N ASN A 30 7.04 9.76 -32.70
CA ASN A 30 8.19 10.35 -33.41
C ASN A 30 9.38 9.38 -33.59
N ARG A 31 9.40 8.23 -32.89
CA ARG A 31 10.45 7.21 -33.03
C ARG A 31 10.18 6.19 -34.14
N ILE A 32 9.02 6.26 -34.81
CA ILE A 32 8.63 5.35 -35.89
C ILE A 32 8.75 6.09 -37.24
N PRO A 33 9.75 5.77 -38.07
CA PRO A 33 9.96 6.47 -39.34
C PRO A 33 8.75 6.38 -40.28
N GLY A 34 8.26 7.52 -40.75
CA GLY A 34 7.14 7.60 -41.71
C GLY A 34 5.74 7.38 -41.13
N LEU A 35 5.59 7.31 -39.79
CA LEU A 35 4.28 7.18 -39.15
C LEU A 35 3.47 8.49 -39.22
N MET A 36 4.13 9.64 -39.07
CA MET A 36 3.48 10.96 -39.10
C MET A 36 2.80 11.25 -40.44
N ASP A 37 3.40 10.81 -41.56
CA ASP A 37 2.87 11.02 -42.91
C ASP A 37 1.60 10.20 -43.21
N ARG A 38 1.29 9.22 -42.35
CA ARG A 38 0.10 8.34 -42.48
C ARG A 38 -1.08 8.80 -41.60
N ILE A 39 -0.90 9.85 -40.81
CA ILE A 39 -1.92 10.42 -39.93
C ILE A 39 -2.66 11.53 -40.69
N PRO A 40 -4.01 11.61 -40.65
CA PRO A 40 -4.77 12.69 -41.26
C PRO A 40 -4.32 14.07 -40.74
N LYS A 41 -4.22 15.08 -41.64
CA LYS A 41 -3.75 16.44 -41.31
C LYS A 41 -4.53 17.12 -40.17
N THR A 42 -5.79 16.77 -39.98
CA THR A 42 -6.64 17.22 -38.87
C THR A 42 -6.17 16.70 -37.51
N ALA A 43 -5.68 15.46 -37.44
CA ALA A 43 -5.13 14.86 -36.22
C ALA A 43 -3.69 15.33 -35.95
N GLN A 44 -2.91 15.64 -37.00
CA GLN A 44 -1.59 16.26 -36.85
C GLN A 44 -1.68 17.64 -36.17
N LYS A 45 -2.74 18.41 -36.43
CA LYS A 45 -2.98 19.73 -35.81
C LYS A 45 -3.25 19.65 -34.30
N VAL A 46 -3.81 18.54 -33.81
CA VAL A 46 -4.06 18.28 -32.38
C VAL A 46 -2.75 17.94 -31.64
N LEU A 47 -1.78 17.33 -32.34
CA LEU A 47 -0.47 16.93 -31.80
C LEU A 47 0.57 18.06 -31.74
N GLN A 48 0.29 19.21 -32.35
CA GLN A 48 1.20 20.37 -32.43
C GLN A 48 0.85 21.50 -31.45
N LEU A 49 -0.14 21.31 -30.58
CA LEU A 49 -0.46 22.29 -29.54
C LEU A 49 0.69 22.34 -28.51
N PRO A 50 1.12 23.54 -28.07
CA PRO A 50 2.23 23.69 -27.13
C PRO A 50 1.88 23.09 -25.75
N PRO A 51 2.90 22.72 -24.94
CA PRO A 51 2.67 22.10 -23.65
C PRO A 51 2.10 23.14 -22.67
N GLU A 52 0.90 22.89 -22.16
CA GLU A 52 0.39 23.60 -20.98
C GLU A 52 0.92 22.93 -19.70
N HIS A 53 1.53 23.75 -18.84
CA HIS A 53 1.84 23.46 -17.44
C HIS A 53 1.45 24.71 -16.61
N PRO A 54 1.20 24.57 -15.30
CA PRO A 54 -0.05 24.20 -14.67
C PRO A 54 -0.77 25.41 -14.04
N GLY A 55 -2.11 25.43 -14.03
CA GLY A 55 -2.86 26.45 -13.31
C GLY A 55 -4.36 26.36 -13.51
N SER A 56 -5.08 26.05 -12.42
CA SER A 56 -6.47 26.43 -12.15
C SER A 56 -7.43 26.56 -13.34
N SER A 57 -8.21 25.51 -13.60
CA SER A 57 -9.68 25.58 -13.46
C SER A 57 -10.29 24.22 -13.74
N ALA A 58 -11.03 23.69 -12.76
CA ALA A 58 -11.97 22.62 -13.03
C ALA A 58 -12.98 23.12 -14.09
N PRO A 59 -13.31 22.34 -15.13
CA PRO A 59 -14.31 22.76 -16.09
C PRO A 59 -15.64 23.02 -15.36
N ARG A 60 -16.18 24.23 -15.53
CA ARG A 60 -17.47 24.75 -15.02
C ARG A 60 -18.71 23.90 -15.38
N ALA A 61 -18.53 22.74 -16.02
CA ALA A 61 -19.58 21.82 -16.46
C ALA A 61 -20.12 20.90 -15.34
N LEU A 62 -19.51 20.88 -14.15
CA LEU A 62 -19.94 20.05 -13.01
C LEU A 62 -21.13 20.61 -12.21
N LEU A 63 -21.59 21.83 -12.50
CA LEU A 63 -22.56 22.56 -11.65
C LEU A 63 -24.04 22.26 -11.91
N ASN A 64 -24.42 21.59 -13.01
CA ASN A 64 -25.83 21.48 -13.44
C ASN A 64 -26.27 20.06 -13.88
N LEU A 65 -25.71 18.99 -13.32
CA LEU A 65 -26.20 17.63 -13.61
C LEU A 65 -27.47 17.33 -12.78
N PRO A 66 -28.56 16.83 -13.40
CA PRO A 66 -29.75 16.41 -12.67
C PRO A 66 -29.41 15.25 -11.71
N LEU A 67 -29.96 15.30 -10.50
CA LEU A 67 -29.77 14.24 -9.49
C LEU A 67 -30.29 12.90 -10.05
N PRO A 68 -29.47 11.84 -10.11
CA PRO A 68 -29.95 10.54 -10.53
C PRO A 68 -30.96 9.99 -9.52
N VAL A 69 -32.07 9.47 -10.06
CA VAL A 69 -32.99 8.57 -9.35
C VAL A 69 -32.16 7.42 -8.77
N ARG A 70 -32.39 7.08 -7.49
CA ARG A 70 -31.61 6.11 -6.69
C ARG A 70 -31.12 4.92 -7.55
N PRO A 71 -29.81 4.69 -7.67
CA PRO A 71 -29.31 3.47 -8.29
C PRO A 71 -29.63 2.27 -7.38
N ALA A 72 -30.06 1.18 -7.98
CA ALA A 72 -30.08 -0.11 -7.31
C ALA A 72 -28.64 -0.65 -7.30
N SER A 73 -27.91 -0.46 -6.21
CA SER A 73 -26.92 -1.46 -5.79
C SER A 73 -27.68 -2.51 -4.96
N SER A 74 -27.19 -3.72 -4.77
CA SER A 74 -25.89 -3.91 -4.14
C SER A 74 -25.42 -5.34 -4.27
N VAL A 75 -24.21 -5.50 -4.80
CA VAL A 75 -23.34 -6.58 -4.33
C VAL A 75 -23.42 -6.60 -2.80
N SER A 76 -23.83 -7.73 -2.24
CA SER A 76 -23.94 -7.87 -0.79
C SER A 76 -22.55 -7.93 -0.17
N GLN A 77 -22.44 -7.66 1.13
CA GLN A 77 -21.16 -7.81 1.84
C GLN A 77 -20.58 -9.23 1.68
N ALA A 78 -21.43 -10.26 1.68
CA ALA A 78 -21.00 -11.64 1.46
C ALA A 78 -20.36 -11.83 0.08
N GLN A 79 -20.95 -11.23 -0.96
CA GLN A 79 -20.39 -11.29 -2.31
C GLN A 79 -19.11 -10.46 -2.44
N ILE A 80 -18.96 -9.35 -1.71
CA ILE A 80 -17.70 -8.61 -1.64
C ILE A 80 -16.62 -9.52 -1.04
N THR A 81 -16.91 -10.19 0.07
CA THR A 81 -15.99 -11.13 0.71
C THR A 81 -15.64 -12.33 -0.18
N ASP A 82 -16.60 -12.85 -0.94
CA ASP A 82 -16.32 -13.87 -1.97
C ASP A 82 -15.35 -13.35 -3.05
N VAL A 83 -15.44 -12.07 -3.41
CA VAL A 83 -14.51 -11.43 -4.37
C VAL A 83 -13.14 -11.18 -3.74
N GLU A 84 -13.06 -10.75 -2.48
CA GLU A 84 -11.80 -10.58 -1.74
C GLU A 84 -11.00 -11.90 -1.69
N HIS A 85 -11.67 -13.04 -1.42
CA HIS A 85 -11.02 -14.35 -1.48
C HIS A 85 -10.58 -14.75 -2.89
N LYS A 86 -11.36 -14.41 -3.93
CA LYS A 86 -10.93 -14.65 -5.33
C LYS A 86 -9.69 -13.81 -5.70
N VAL A 87 -9.53 -12.61 -5.13
CA VAL A 87 -8.30 -11.81 -5.31
C VAL A 87 -7.12 -12.46 -4.59
N LEU A 88 -7.29 -12.95 -3.36
CA LEU A 88 -6.25 -13.73 -2.69
C LEU A 88 -5.80 -14.95 -3.53
N ASP A 89 -6.73 -15.64 -4.18
CA ASP A 89 -6.42 -16.75 -5.09
C ASP A 89 -5.61 -16.30 -6.31
N LEU A 90 -5.83 -15.09 -6.83
CA LEU A 90 -5.05 -14.50 -7.93
C LEU A 90 -3.63 -14.18 -7.47
N ILE A 91 -3.47 -13.46 -6.35
CA ILE A 91 -2.18 -13.17 -5.70
C ILE A 91 -1.38 -14.47 -5.54
N ASN A 92 -2.03 -15.53 -5.03
CA ASN A 92 -1.38 -16.81 -4.81
C ASN A 92 -0.99 -17.54 -6.09
N GLN A 93 -1.75 -17.39 -7.19
CA GLN A 93 -1.35 -17.91 -8.50
C GLN A 93 -0.10 -17.19 -9.02
N GLU A 94 -0.04 -15.87 -8.84
CA GLU A 94 1.07 -15.03 -9.28
C GLU A 94 2.35 -15.32 -8.47
N ARG A 95 2.22 -15.43 -7.15
CA ARG A 95 3.30 -15.87 -6.24
C ARG A 95 3.82 -17.25 -6.62
N GLN A 96 2.93 -18.22 -6.87
CA GLN A 96 3.33 -19.56 -7.31
C GLN A 96 4.03 -19.55 -8.66
N ALA A 97 3.57 -18.75 -9.62
CA ALA A 97 4.22 -18.57 -10.91
C ALA A 97 5.64 -17.97 -10.78
N ALA A 98 5.89 -17.18 -9.73
CA ALA A 98 7.20 -16.67 -9.36
C ALA A 98 8.04 -17.64 -8.49
N GLY A 99 7.52 -18.83 -8.16
CA GLY A 99 8.21 -19.81 -7.31
C GLY A 99 8.14 -19.50 -5.81
N LEU A 100 7.24 -18.60 -5.40
CA LEU A 100 7.03 -18.20 -4.01
C LEU A 100 5.94 -19.06 -3.34
N ARG A 101 5.98 -19.08 -2.00
CA ARG A 101 4.91 -19.72 -1.22
C ARG A 101 3.64 -18.87 -1.29
N PRO A 102 2.45 -19.51 -1.32
CA PRO A 102 1.20 -18.78 -1.18
C PRO A 102 1.12 -18.13 0.21
N VAL A 103 0.47 -16.98 0.27
CA VAL A 103 0.07 -16.30 1.52
C VAL A 103 -1.28 -16.84 2.00
N VAL A 104 -1.49 -16.81 3.31
CA VAL A 104 -2.76 -17.18 3.95
C VAL A 104 -3.62 -15.94 4.20
N TRP A 105 -4.94 -16.11 4.26
CA TRP A 105 -5.84 -15.01 4.62
C TRP A 105 -5.56 -14.48 6.03
N ASP A 106 -5.29 -13.18 6.15
CA ASP A 106 -5.17 -12.46 7.42
C ASP A 106 -6.41 -11.60 7.66
N GLU A 107 -7.28 -12.10 8.54
CA GLU A 107 -8.53 -11.44 8.91
C GLU A 107 -8.31 -10.09 9.61
N THR A 108 -7.19 -9.91 10.31
CA THR A 108 -6.88 -8.62 10.97
C THR A 108 -6.44 -7.58 9.96
N ALA A 109 -5.64 -7.99 8.97
CA ALA A 109 -5.22 -7.15 7.87
C ALA A 109 -6.42 -6.72 7.01
N ALA A 110 -7.33 -7.65 6.67
CA ALA A 110 -8.54 -7.34 5.92
C ALA A 110 -9.45 -6.34 6.66
N ARG A 111 -9.62 -6.51 7.98
CA ARG A 111 -10.37 -5.54 8.81
C ARG A 111 -9.71 -4.16 8.86
N ALA A 112 -8.38 -4.10 8.93
CA ALA A 112 -7.63 -2.85 8.96
C ALA A 112 -7.82 -2.04 7.66
N ALA A 113 -7.74 -2.73 6.52
CA ALA A 113 -7.97 -2.15 5.19
C ALA A 113 -9.43 -1.73 4.96
N GLY A 114 -10.42 -2.49 5.46
CA GLY A 114 -11.83 -2.28 5.15
C GLY A 114 -12.37 -0.87 5.42
N GLN A 115 -11.98 -0.24 6.54
CA GLN A 115 -12.38 1.13 6.83
C GLN A 115 -11.72 2.16 5.90
N HIS A 116 -10.47 1.90 5.53
CA HIS A 116 -9.68 2.76 4.66
C HIS A 116 -10.26 2.78 3.24
N VAL A 117 -10.45 1.62 2.62
CA VAL A 117 -11.01 1.52 1.26
C VAL A 117 -12.45 2.04 1.19
N GLN A 118 -13.24 1.90 2.25
CA GLN A 118 -14.57 2.51 2.32
C GLN A 118 -14.50 4.03 2.28
N GLU A 119 -13.56 4.65 3.02
CA GLU A 119 -13.32 6.09 2.99
C GLU A 119 -12.88 6.55 1.60
N GLU A 120 -11.95 5.84 0.96
CA GLU A 120 -11.49 6.13 -0.41
C GLU A 120 -12.62 6.08 -1.44
N ALA A 121 -13.43 5.01 -1.40
CA ALA A 121 -14.53 4.81 -2.33
C ALA A 121 -15.67 5.84 -2.12
N ASP A 122 -15.91 6.28 -0.89
CA ASP A 122 -16.97 7.23 -0.54
C ASP A 122 -16.55 8.70 -0.63
N GLN A 123 -15.26 8.99 -0.52
CA GLN A 123 -14.72 10.36 -0.62
C GLN A 123 -14.02 10.63 -1.96
N GLY A 124 -13.74 9.60 -2.74
CA GLY A 124 -13.25 9.71 -4.11
C GLY A 124 -11.78 10.07 -4.20
N TYR A 125 -10.93 9.43 -3.40
CA TYR A 125 -9.47 9.58 -3.46
C TYR A 125 -8.78 8.20 -3.45
N ILE A 126 -7.48 8.20 -3.67
CA ILE A 126 -6.57 7.07 -3.44
C ILE A 126 -5.35 7.61 -2.71
N SER A 127 -4.98 6.99 -1.60
CA SER A 127 -3.84 7.35 -0.78
C SER A 127 -3.66 6.34 0.35
N HIS A 128 -2.43 5.90 0.58
CA HIS A 128 -2.06 5.14 1.77
C HIS A 128 -2.39 5.82 3.12
N TRP A 129 -2.76 7.11 3.10
CA TRP A 129 -3.22 7.86 4.27
C TRP A 129 -4.73 7.98 4.29
N GLY A 130 -5.33 7.78 5.46
CA GLY A 130 -6.72 8.21 5.70
C GLY A 130 -6.83 9.73 5.80
N MET A 131 -8.04 10.28 5.72
CA MET A 131 -8.33 11.70 5.98
C MET A 131 -7.94 12.16 7.38
N ASN A 132 -7.79 11.23 8.32
CA ASN A 132 -7.27 11.46 9.67
C ASN A 132 -5.73 11.48 9.75
N GLY A 133 -5.04 11.16 8.65
CA GLY A 133 -3.58 11.09 8.53
C GLY A 133 -2.95 9.76 8.94
N MET A 134 -3.74 8.73 9.26
CA MET A 134 -3.21 7.42 9.67
C MET A 134 -2.65 6.63 8.48
N LYS A 135 -1.48 6.03 8.66
CA LYS A 135 -0.78 5.12 7.72
C LYS A 135 -1.16 3.65 7.95
N PRO A 136 -0.81 2.71 7.03
CA PRO A 136 -1.17 1.29 7.14
C PRO A 136 -0.76 0.66 8.47
N GLN A 137 0.47 0.93 8.93
CA GLN A 137 1.00 0.41 10.19
C GLN A 137 0.14 0.79 11.41
N GLU A 138 -0.34 2.04 11.46
CA GLU A 138 -1.19 2.54 12.54
C GLU A 138 -2.57 1.89 12.46
N ARG A 139 -3.17 1.79 11.27
CA ARG A 139 -4.46 1.12 11.06
C ARG A 139 -4.40 -0.35 11.45
N TYR A 140 -3.38 -1.07 11.03
CA TYR A 140 -3.17 -2.48 11.34
C TYR A 140 -2.97 -2.69 12.84
N THR A 141 -2.13 -1.87 13.48
CA THR A 141 -1.96 -1.89 14.94
C THR A 141 -3.31 -1.70 15.64
N LEU A 142 -4.08 -0.67 15.29
CA LEU A 142 -5.39 -0.40 15.90
C LEU A 142 -6.41 -1.53 15.72
N ALA A 143 -6.31 -2.29 14.61
CA ALA A 143 -7.13 -3.47 14.34
C ALA A 143 -6.74 -4.71 15.18
N GLY A 144 -5.65 -4.63 15.96
CA GLY A 144 -5.09 -5.72 16.76
C GLY A 144 -3.95 -6.48 16.09
N GLY A 145 -3.42 -5.95 14.98
CA GLY A 145 -2.31 -6.53 14.25
C GLY A 145 -1.01 -6.47 15.04
N LEU A 146 -0.20 -7.52 14.93
CA LEU A 146 1.08 -7.63 15.64
C LEU A 146 2.27 -7.91 14.71
N ASP A 147 2.00 -8.33 13.48
CA ASP A 147 3.01 -8.59 12.47
C ASP A 147 3.45 -7.29 11.78
N ALA A 148 4.51 -7.35 10.97
CA ALA A 148 4.80 -6.26 10.05
C ALA A 148 3.80 -6.28 8.89
N VAL A 149 3.43 -5.11 8.36
CA VAL A 149 2.42 -4.96 7.31
C VAL A 149 2.88 -4.02 6.18
N GLU A 150 2.58 -4.38 4.95
CA GLU A 150 2.82 -3.57 3.74
C GLU A 150 1.56 -3.51 2.86
N GLU A 151 1.24 -2.32 2.33
CA GLU A 151 -0.02 -2.05 1.62
C GLU A 151 0.19 -1.84 0.12
N ASN A 152 -0.64 -2.49 -0.70
CA ASN A 152 -0.97 -2.02 -2.04
C ASN A 152 -2.38 -1.42 -2.05
N GLU A 153 -2.61 -0.43 -2.91
CA GLU A 153 -3.91 0.21 -3.06
C GLU A 153 -4.29 0.40 -4.53
N SER A 154 -5.58 0.33 -4.83
CA SER A 154 -6.10 0.64 -6.15
C SER A 154 -7.53 1.18 -6.10
N VAL A 155 -7.85 2.08 -7.05
CA VAL A 155 -9.18 2.67 -7.16
C VAL A 155 -9.65 2.75 -8.60
N SER A 156 -10.95 2.54 -8.81
CA SER A 156 -11.63 2.77 -10.08
C SER A 156 -12.79 3.74 -9.84
N PHE A 157 -12.69 4.96 -10.37
CA PHE A 157 -13.74 5.97 -10.20
C PHE A 157 -14.85 5.85 -11.27
N TRP A 158 -16.08 6.13 -10.87
CA TRP A 158 -17.22 6.20 -11.79
C TRP A 158 -17.08 7.36 -12.77
N SER A 159 -17.20 7.10 -14.07
CA SER A 159 -17.30 8.16 -15.08
C SER A 159 -18.64 8.90 -14.98
N ASN A 160 -18.65 10.23 -15.07
CA ASN A 160 -19.85 11.09 -15.16
C ASN A 160 -20.83 11.08 -13.98
N GLY A 161 -20.34 10.88 -12.74
CA GLY A 161 -21.05 11.33 -11.54
C GLY A 161 -22.26 10.51 -11.09
N GLY A 162 -22.44 9.30 -11.59
CA GLY A 162 -23.49 8.40 -11.13
C GLY A 162 -23.02 6.96 -11.04
N PHE A 163 -22.94 6.43 -9.82
CA PHE A 163 -22.92 4.99 -9.59
C PHE A 163 -24.24 4.38 -10.07
N HIS A 164 -24.19 3.31 -10.85
CA HIS A 164 -25.38 2.59 -11.33
C HIS A 164 -25.57 1.21 -10.69
N GLY A 165 -24.79 0.89 -9.64
CA GLY A 165 -24.67 -0.45 -9.10
C GLY A 165 -23.57 -1.25 -9.80
N VAL A 166 -22.94 -2.20 -9.08
CA VAL A 166 -22.08 -3.23 -9.67
C VAL A 166 -22.60 -4.61 -9.28
N SER A 167 -22.63 -5.53 -10.25
CA SER A 167 -22.85 -6.95 -9.96
C SER A 167 -21.55 -7.58 -9.45
N GLU A 168 -21.65 -8.72 -8.76
CA GLU A 168 -20.47 -9.46 -8.28
C GLU A 168 -19.46 -9.78 -9.41
N ASN A 169 -19.95 -10.22 -10.58
CA ASN A 169 -19.06 -10.53 -11.71
C ASN A 169 -18.34 -9.28 -12.23
N VAL A 170 -19.05 -8.15 -12.31
CA VAL A 170 -18.44 -6.87 -12.73
C VAL A 170 -17.45 -6.37 -11.69
N LEU A 171 -17.75 -6.55 -10.40
CA LEU A 171 -16.83 -6.22 -9.32
C LEU A 171 -15.56 -7.07 -9.43
N PHE A 172 -15.69 -8.38 -9.60
CA PHE A 172 -14.55 -9.27 -9.78
C PHE A 172 -13.72 -8.94 -11.02
N ASP A 173 -14.36 -8.69 -12.17
CA ASP A 173 -13.64 -8.33 -13.39
C ASP A 173 -12.85 -7.02 -13.23
N LEU A 174 -13.40 -6.05 -12.47
CA LEU A 174 -12.75 -4.78 -12.17
C LEU A 174 -11.53 -4.98 -11.26
N VAL A 175 -11.69 -5.63 -10.10
CA VAL A 175 -10.58 -5.81 -9.16
C VAL A 175 -9.51 -6.76 -9.69
N ARG A 176 -9.89 -7.76 -10.51
CA ARG A 176 -8.93 -8.58 -11.26
C ARG A 176 -8.10 -7.73 -12.22
N ALA A 177 -8.70 -6.76 -12.90
CA ALA A 177 -7.95 -5.88 -13.81
C ALA A 177 -6.99 -4.96 -13.05
N GLN A 178 -7.37 -4.51 -11.84
CA GLN A 178 -6.49 -3.75 -10.95
C GLN A 178 -5.30 -4.61 -10.50
N GLU A 179 -5.55 -5.83 -10.00
CA GLU A 179 -4.52 -6.77 -9.57
C GLU A 179 -3.54 -7.11 -10.71
N VAL A 180 -4.06 -7.49 -11.88
CA VAL A 180 -3.24 -7.78 -13.05
C VAL A 180 -2.41 -6.55 -13.47
N ALA A 181 -2.91 -5.32 -13.28
CA ALA A 181 -2.13 -4.12 -13.55
C ALA A 181 -0.98 -3.97 -12.55
N MET A 182 -1.26 -4.10 -11.25
CA MET A 182 -0.29 -3.99 -10.15
C MET A 182 0.86 -4.99 -10.29
N VAL A 183 0.55 -6.28 -10.48
CA VAL A 183 1.61 -7.29 -10.63
C VAL A 183 2.42 -7.09 -11.91
N ASN A 184 1.87 -6.53 -12.99
CA ASN A 184 2.58 -6.36 -14.26
C ASN A 184 3.35 -5.03 -14.38
N GLU A 185 3.38 -4.22 -13.33
CA GLU A 185 4.21 -3.03 -13.25
C GLU A 185 5.69 -3.32 -13.53
N ARG A 186 6.43 -2.30 -13.98
CA ARG A 186 7.82 -2.43 -14.40
C ARG A 186 8.69 -1.36 -13.76
N PRO A 187 9.96 -1.69 -13.44
CA PRO A 187 10.89 -0.71 -12.90
C PRO A 187 10.97 0.58 -13.76
N PRO A 188 11.10 1.76 -13.12
CA PRO A 188 11.27 1.96 -11.67
C PRO A 188 9.95 2.03 -10.87
N ASP A 189 8.80 2.07 -11.55
CA ASP A 189 7.48 2.30 -10.96
C ASP A 189 6.75 0.96 -10.73
N ASP A 190 7.37 0.06 -9.96
CA ASP A 190 6.92 -1.31 -9.70
C ASP A 190 6.77 -1.65 -8.21
N GLY A 191 6.36 -0.66 -7.42
CA GLY A 191 6.14 -0.81 -5.98
C GLY A 191 5.15 -1.92 -5.66
N HIS A 192 4.00 -1.95 -6.35
CA HIS A 192 2.97 -2.95 -6.08
C HIS A 192 3.44 -4.36 -6.44
N ARG A 193 4.07 -4.52 -7.61
CA ARG A 193 4.66 -5.79 -8.03
C ARG A 193 5.70 -6.31 -7.03
N LYS A 194 6.54 -5.43 -6.47
CA LYS A 194 7.54 -5.81 -5.48
C LYS A 194 6.90 -6.34 -4.20
N ASN A 195 5.87 -5.65 -3.70
CA ASN A 195 5.10 -6.06 -2.54
C ASN A 195 4.40 -7.42 -2.78
N ILE A 196 3.64 -7.57 -3.88
CA ILE A 196 2.95 -8.84 -4.24
C ILE A 196 3.93 -10.02 -4.30
N LEU A 197 5.15 -9.79 -4.80
CA LEU A 197 6.17 -10.80 -5.00
C LEU A 197 7.26 -10.82 -3.92
N ASP A 198 7.02 -10.18 -2.77
CA ASP A 198 7.96 -10.25 -1.67
C ASP A 198 7.95 -11.68 -1.06
N PRO A 199 9.12 -12.36 -0.99
CA PRO A 199 9.21 -13.72 -0.49
C PRO A 199 8.97 -13.86 1.02
N HIS A 200 9.02 -12.76 1.78
CA HIS A 200 8.85 -12.73 3.22
C HIS A 200 7.39 -12.76 3.63
N HIS A 201 6.45 -12.32 2.80
CA HIS A 201 5.04 -12.37 3.15
C HIS A 201 4.53 -13.79 3.42
N THR A 202 3.82 -13.92 4.54
CA THR A 202 3.15 -15.16 4.95
C THR A 202 1.64 -15.05 4.93
N GLY A 203 1.11 -13.83 5.12
CA GLY A 203 -0.31 -13.54 5.14
C GLY A 203 -0.66 -12.38 4.20
N ALA A 204 -1.94 -12.27 3.85
CA ALA A 204 -2.51 -11.10 3.18
C ALA A 204 -3.98 -10.94 3.57
N GLY A 205 -4.39 -9.71 3.85
CA GLY A 205 -5.79 -9.32 3.97
C GLY A 205 -6.20 -8.44 2.80
N ILE A 206 -7.29 -8.81 2.13
CA ILE A 206 -7.83 -8.03 1.01
C ILE A 206 -9.11 -7.37 1.47
N ALA A 207 -9.25 -6.07 1.21
CA ALA A 207 -10.51 -5.38 1.43
C ALA A 207 -10.97 -4.67 0.17
N ILE A 208 -12.26 -4.78 -0.14
CA ILE A 208 -12.88 -4.12 -1.29
C ILE A 208 -14.08 -3.31 -0.82
N ALA A 209 -14.17 -2.06 -1.25
CA ALA A 209 -15.33 -1.21 -1.01
C ALA A 209 -15.93 -0.68 -2.30
N VAL A 210 -17.26 -0.71 -2.38
CA VAL A 210 -18.04 -0.08 -3.44
C VAL A 210 -18.73 1.14 -2.86
N GLY A 211 -18.24 2.31 -3.21
CA GLY A 211 -18.68 3.57 -2.63
C GLY A 211 -19.29 4.54 -3.64
N LYS A 212 -19.62 5.72 -3.14
CA LYS A 212 -20.25 6.80 -3.92
C LYS A 212 -19.46 7.18 -5.18
N TYR A 213 -18.13 7.14 -5.13
CA TYR A 213 -17.26 7.62 -6.21
C TYR A 213 -16.53 6.52 -6.96
N GLY A 214 -16.45 5.30 -6.44
CA GLY A 214 -15.76 4.22 -7.14
C GLY A 214 -15.80 2.87 -6.44
N VAL A 215 -14.94 1.98 -6.92
CA VAL A 215 -14.48 0.78 -6.20
C VAL A 215 -13.06 1.03 -5.74
N ALA A 216 -12.79 0.84 -4.45
CA ALA A 216 -11.45 0.84 -3.89
C ALA A 216 -11.08 -0.56 -3.40
N MET A 217 -9.80 -0.91 -3.51
CA MET A 217 -9.25 -2.17 -3.02
C MET A 217 -7.89 -1.89 -2.37
N ALA A 218 -7.63 -2.55 -1.25
CA ALA A 218 -6.34 -2.57 -0.60
C ALA A 218 -5.92 -4.01 -0.29
N GLU A 219 -4.62 -4.26 -0.39
CA GLU A 219 -3.97 -5.53 -0.10
C GLU A 219 -2.95 -5.28 1.00
N GLU A 220 -3.20 -5.81 2.19
CA GLU A 220 -2.33 -5.65 3.36
C GLU A 220 -1.57 -6.97 3.57
N PHE A 221 -0.30 -7.00 3.18
CA PHE A 221 0.57 -8.17 3.28
C PHE A 221 1.25 -8.23 4.64
N THR A 222 1.28 -9.41 5.27
CA THR A 222 1.80 -9.57 6.65
C THR A 222 2.92 -10.62 6.78
N ASN A 223 3.85 -10.34 7.69
CA ASN A 223 5.04 -11.16 7.97
C ASN A 223 4.95 -11.84 9.35
N HIS A 224 4.29 -12.99 9.42
CA HIS A 224 4.07 -13.73 10.65
C HIS A 224 5.22 -14.70 10.97
N TYR A 225 6.19 -14.21 11.75
CA TYR A 225 7.41 -14.95 12.12
C TYR A 225 7.64 -15.07 13.63
N ALA A 226 6.76 -14.48 14.44
CA ALA A 226 6.85 -14.55 15.89
C ALA A 226 5.46 -14.53 16.54
N ASP A 227 5.30 -15.25 17.64
CA ASP A 227 4.14 -15.10 18.51
C ASP A 227 4.38 -13.92 19.46
N LEU A 228 3.90 -12.74 19.10
CA LEU A 228 4.09 -11.51 19.87
C LEU A 228 2.94 -11.27 20.86
N LYS A 229 3.23 -10.59 21.96
CA LYS A 229 2.20 -10.10 22.89
C LYS A 229 1.81 -8.67 22.52
N PRO A 230 0.51 -8.32 22.57
CA PRO A 230 0.05 -6.98 22.27
C PRO A 230 0.73 -5.90 23.12
N LEU A 231 1.09 -4.81 22.46
CA LEU A 231 1.47 -3.55 23.10
C LEU A 231 0.23 -2.65 23.24
N PRO A 232 0.21 -1.71 24.21
CA PRO A 232 -0.87 -0.74 24.29
C PRO A 232 -0.83 0.19 23.07
N TYR A 233 -2.01 0.50 22.52
CA TYR A 233 -2.13 1.47 21.41
C TYR A 233 -1.79 2.90 21.84
N SER A 234 -1.92 3.21 23.13
CA SER A 234 -1.57 4.51 23.69
C SER A 234 -0.87 4.33 25.02
N ALA A 235 0.14 5.16 25.27
CA ALA A 235 0.88 5.15 26.51
C ALA A 235 1.28 6.58 26.91
N PRO A 236 1.54 6.85 28.21
CA PRO A 236 2.05 8.15 28.62
C PRO A 236 3.43 8.44 28.00
N GLN A 237 3.68 9.71 27.70
CA GLN A 237 4.99 10.21 27.23
C GLN A 237 6.09 9.84 28.22
N GLY A 238 7.24 9.41 27.69
CA GLY A 238 8.40 9.00 28.49
C GLY A 238 8.21 7.71 29.31
N SER A 239 7.07 7.02 29.18
CA SER A 239 6.85 5.74 29.83
C SER A 239 7.60 4.60 29.14
N ASN A 240 7.45 3.38 29.66
CA ASN A 240 8.06 2.19 29.05
C ASN A 240 6.97 1.21 28.63
N VAL A 241 7.18 0.54 27.50
CA VAL A 241 6.46 -0.68 27.12
C VAL A 241 7.40 -1.86 27.08
N THR A 242 6.87 -3.09 27.19
CA THR A 242 7.69 -4.30 27.11
C THR A 242 7.19 -5.16 25.96
N LEU A 243 8.00 -5.24 24.90
CA LEU A 243 7.77 -6.18 23.81
C LEU A 243 8.19 -7.56 24.29
N THR A 244 7.25 -8.50 24.26
CA THR A 244 7.50 -9.90 24.61
C THR A 244 6.94 -10.79 23.52
N GLY A 245 7.58 -11.93 23.32
CA GLY A 245 7.12 -12.89 22.33
C GLY A 245 8.05 -14.06 22.16
N ARG A 246 7.79 -14.86 21.13
CA ARG A 246 8.58 -16.03 20.76
C ARG A 246 8.85 -16.04 19.26
N ILE A 247 10.11 -15.90 18.86
CA ILE A 247 10.52 -16.02 17.45
C ILE A 247 10.41 -17.47 16.98
N PHE A 248 10.03 -17.68 15.72
CA PHE A 248 9.93 -19.03 15.16
C PHE A 248 11.31 -19.65 14.86
N PRO A 249 11.43 -20.98 14.91
CA PRO A 249 12.67 -21.68 14.53
C PRO A 249 13.12 -21.33 13.11
N GLY A 250 14.44 -21.22 12.91
CA GLY A 250 15.03 -20.87 11.61
C GLY A 250 15.22 -19.37 11.38
N TYR A 251 14.79 -18.54 12.34
CA TYR A 251 14.97 -17.09 12.33
C TYR A 251 15.70 -16.62 13.59
N GLU A 252 16.43 -15.52 13.47
CA GLU A 252 17.08 -14.84 14.58
C GLU A 252 16.67 -13.36 14.61
N ILE A 253 16.59 -12.80 15.82
CA ILE A 253 16.30 -11.37 15.99
C ILE A 253 17.58 -10.58 15.76
N THR A 254 17.59 -9.70 14.76
CA THR A 254 18.73 -8.84 14.44
C THR A 254 18.65 -7.49 15.15
N GLY A 255 17.44 -7.04 15.49
CA GLY A 255 17.21 -5.82 16.23
C GLY A 255 15.79 -5.66 16.76
N VAL A 256 15.68 -4.92 17.86
CA VAL A 256 14.43 -4.28 18.30
C VAL A 256 14.74 -2.80 18.42
N TYR A 257 14.00 -1.96 17.72
CA TYR A 257 14.27 -0.53 17.71
C TYR A 257 12.99 0.29 17.71
N ALA A 258 13.11 1.54 18.15
CA ALA A 258 11.98 2.48 18.18
C ALA A 258 12.34 3.80 17.52
N VAL A 259 11.47 4.24 16.61
CA VAL A 259 11.58 5.48 15.83
C VAL A 259 10.27 6.23 15.96
N TRP A 260 10.33 7.54 16.18
CA TRP A 260 9.12 8.34 16.34
C TRP A 260 8.83 9.21 15.11
N GLU A 261 7.57 9.55 14.92
CA GLU A 261 7.14 10.61 14.00
C GLU A 261 6.04 11.48 14.64
N GLN A 262 5.72 12.60 13.99
CA GLN A 262 4.70 13.52 14.48
C GLN A 262 3.32 12.86 14.45
N LEU A 263 2.45 13.26 15.38
CA LEU A 263 1.06 12.80 15.38
C LEU A 263 0.38 13.13 14.03
N PRO A 264 -0.45 12.21 13.52
CA PRO A 264 -1.11 12.37 12.24
C PRO A 264 -2.00 13.61 12.28
N GLN A 265 -2.01 14.35 11.17
CA GLN A 265 -2.82 15.56 11.00
C GLN A 265 -3.94 15.28 10.00
N PRO A 266 -5.14 15.87 10.19
CA PRO A 266 -6.19 15.75 9.20
C PRO A 266 -5.73 16.23 7.82
N MET A 267 -6.07 15.45 6.80
CA MET A 267 -5.69 15.70 5.41
C MET A 267 -6.93 15.93 4.56
N THR A 268 -6.85 16.92 3.67
CA THR A 268 -7.88 17.13 2.64
C THR A 268 -7.69 16.12 1.50
N ARG A 269 -8.78 15.80 0.80
CA ARG A 269 -8.75 15.02 -0.45
C ARG A 269 -7.67 15.49 -1.43
N ALA A 270 -7.48 16.80 -1.57
CA ALA A 270 -6.48 17.36 -2.49
C ALA A 270 -5.04 17.09 -2.06
N GLN A 271 -4.78 17.01 -0.74
CA GLN A 271 -3.47 16.63 -0.20
C GLN A 271 -3.24 15.13 -0.35
N LEU A 272 -4.24 14.30 -0.03
CA LEU A 272 -4.16 12.84 -0.14
C LEU A 272 -3.77 12.39 -1.54
N MET A 273 -4.40 12.96 -2.57
CA MET A 273 -4.11 12.68 -3.98
C MET A 273 -2.69 13.06 -4.45
N GLN A 274 -1.85 13.64 -3.58
CA GLN A 274 -0.45 13.99 -3.86
C GLN A 274 0.55 13.12 -3.07
N THR A 275 0.08 12.20 -2.23
CA THR A 275 0.94 11.47 -1.29
C THR A 275 1.72 10.30 -1.90
N HIS A 276 1.26 9.74 -3.02
CA HIS A 276 1.91 8.72 -3.86
C HIS A 276 2.42 7.45 -3.15
N SER A 277 3.46 7.56 -2.31
CA SER A 277 4.12 6.44 -1.63
C SER A 277 4.37 6.80 -0.18
N TYR A 278 4.26 5.84 0.73
CA TYR A 278 4.61 6.01 2.14
C TYR A 278 5.96 5.40 2.49
N SER A 279 6.49 5.79 3.64
CA SER A 279 7.69 5.20 4.22
C SER A 279 7.53 5.06 5.74
N ASP A 280 8.36 4.21 6.31
CA ASP A 280 8.64 4.24 7.73
C ASP A 280 9.09 5.65 8.18
N PRO A 281 8.89 5.98 9.46
CA PRO A 281 9.52 7.15 10.06
C PRO A 281 11.03 7.18 9.78
N PRO A 282 11.61 8.36 9.54
CA PRO A 282 13.02 8.44 9.17
C PRO A 282 13.90 7.95 10.31
N PHE A 283 14.89 7.11 10.00
CA PHE A 283 15.83 6.56 10.99
C PHE A 283 16.60 7.65 11.77
N SER A 284 16.61 8.90 11.29
CA SER A 284 17.12 10.05 12.04
C SER A 284 16.35 10.33 13.34
N ASN A 285 15.12 9.83 13.46
CA ASN A 285 14.29 9.92 14.65
C ASN A 285 14.39 8.66 15.55
N LEU A 286 15.34 7.76 15.26
CA LEU A 286 15.64 6.64 16.14
C LEU A 286 15.91 7.18 17.55
N HIS A 287 15.35 6.54 18.56
CA HIS A 287 15.60 6.88 19.96
C HIS A 287 15.90 5.66 20.84
N PHE A 288 15.64 4.46 20.33
CA PHE A 288 15.95 3.21 21.01
C PHE A 288 16.46 2.15 20.04
N TRP A 289 17.45 1.38 20.50
CA TRP A 289 17.92 0.18 19.81
C TRP A 289 18.35 -0.89 20.82
N ALA A 290 18.02 -2.13 20.54
CA ALA A 290 18.50 -3.30 21.25
C ALA A 290 18.72 -4.48 20.30
N ARG A 291 19.65 -5.39 20.61
CA ARG A 291 19.80 -6.66 19.89
C ARG A 291 20.25 -7.81 20.81
N PRO A 292 19.96 -9.08 20.47
CA PRO A 292 20.50 -10.21 21.21
C PRO A 292 22.03 -10.32 21.10
N GLY A 293 22.69 -10.74 22.18
CA GLY A 293 24.13 -11.03 22.20
C GLY A 293 25.04 -9.86 21.83
N GLY A 294 24.53 -8.62 21.81
CA GLY A 294 25.28 -7.44 21.43
C GLY A 294 26.33 -7.06 22.48
N ARG A 295 27.60 -6.94 22.08
CA ARG A 295 28.59 -6.13 22.81
C ARG A 295 28.18 -4.66 22.60
N GLY A 296 27.87 -3.93 23.67
CA GLY A 296 27.33 -2.56 23.57
C GLY A 296 28.13 -1.68 22.60
N TYR A 297 27.42 -1.09 21.65
CA TYR A 297 27.96 -0.17 20.64
C TYR A 297 27.04 1.03 20.51
N TYR A 298 27.54 2.12 19.92
CA TYR A 298 26.74 3.31 19.65
C TYR A 298 26.25 3.30 18.21
N ILE A 299 24.97 3.63 18.02
CA ILE A 299 24.40 3.94 16.71
C ILE A 299 24.40 5.46 16.58
N GLN A 300 25.12 5.94 15.57
CA GLN A 300 25.17 7.38 15.28
C GLN A 300 23.89 7.78 14.56
N THR A 301 23.21 8.79 15.10
CA THR A 301 22.06 9.42 14.44
C THR A 301 22.27 10.93 14.37
N PRO A 302 21.58 11.65 13.47
CA PRO A 302 21.61 13.11 13.46
C PRO A 302 21.18 13.75 14.79
N ALA A 303 20.38 13.07 15.60
CA ALA A 303 19.91 13.53 16.90
C ALA A 303 20.87 13.20 18.06
N GLY A 304 21.92 12.40 17.81
CA GLY A 304 22.90 11.96 18.80
C GLY A 304 23.17 10.45 18.78
N ASP A 305 24.13 10.03 19.59
CA ASP A 305 24.52 8.62 19.68
C ASP A 305 23.57 7.83 20.60
N ILE A 306 23.07 6.70 20.11
CA ILE A 306 22.18 5.80 20.85
C ILE A 306 22.97 4.56 21.27
N PHE A 307 23.03 4.32 22.58
CA PHE A 307 23.67 3.12 23.10
C PHE A 307 22.79 1.89 22.87
N ALA A 308 23.24 0.97 22.03
CA ALA A 308 22.56 -0.28 21.73
C ALA A 308 22.49 -1.16 22.99
N LYS A 309 21.27 -1.44 23.45
CA LYS A 309 21.04 -2.33 24.59
C LYS A 309 21.16 -3.81 24.17
N ASN A 310 21.44 -4.65 25.15
CA ASN A 310 21.44 -6.11 24.96
C ASN A 310 20.22 -6.72 25.65
N PHE A 311 19.70 -7.82 25.09
CA PHE A 311 18.70 -8.67 25.73
C PHE A 311 18.99 -10.14 25.42
N ALA A 312 18.31 -11.04 26.13
CA ALA A 312 18.44 -12.48 25.93
C ALA A 312 17.27 -13.02 25.11
N VAL A 313 17.58 -13.99 24.25
CA VAL A 313 16.59 -14.86 23.60
C VAL A 313 16.87 -16.26 24.14
N SER A 314 15.84 -16.94 24.64
CA SER A 314 15.97 -18.31 25.12
C SER A 314 16.25 -19.28 23.95
N PRO A 315 16.68 -20.52 24.22
CA PRO A 315 16.75 -21.55 23.18
C PRO A 315 15.40 -21.85 22.49
N GLY A 316 14.27 -21.57 23.16
CA GLY A 316 12.92 -21.72 22.61
C GLY A 316 12.45 -20.53 21.76
N GLY A 317 13.27 -19.48 21.65
CA GLY A 317 12.95 -18.26 20.93
C GLY A 317 12.22 -17.20 21.76
N GLU A 318 11.97 -17.46 23.06
CA GLU A 318 11.31 -16.49 23.92
C GLU A 318 12.23 -15.28 24.22
N PHE A 319 11.66 -14.08 24.17
CA PHE A 319 12.39 -12.84 24.44
C PHE A 319 11.50 -11.80 25.14
N SER A 320 12.16 -10.83 25.79
CA SER A 320 11.52 -9.70 26.45
C SER A 320 12.43 -8.48 26.39
N VAL A 321 11.91 -7.37 25.86
CA VAL A 321 12.64 -6.11 25.68
C VAL A 321 11.81 -4.95 26.19
N THR A 322 12.33 -4.22 27.17
CA THR A 322 11.72 -2.97 27.63
C THR A 322 12.19 -1.80 26.77
N VAL A 323 11.22 -1.17 26.11
CA VAL A 323 11.41 -0.04 25.19
C VAL A 323 10.95 1.24 25.91
N PRO A 324 11.85 2.20 26.18
CA PRO A 324 11.46 3.54 26.60
C PRO A 324 10.81 4.27 25.43
N LEU A 325 9.68 4.90 25.69
CA LEU A 325 8.95 5.71 24.70
C LEU A 325 9.48 7.14 24.72
N VAL A 326 9.34 7.84 23.58
CA VAL A 326 9.80 9.24 23.50
C VAL A 326 8.97 10.15 24.44
N ASP A 327 9.62 11.10 25.11
CA ASP A 327 8.95 12.07 25.99
C ASP A 327 8.42 13.28 25.20
N ARG A 328 7.46 13.03 24.30
CA ARG A 328 6.74 14.06 23.52
C ARG A 328 5.46 13.50 22.88
N PRO A 329 4.51 14.35 22.48
CA PRO A 329 3.39 13.94 21.65
C PRO A 329 3.89 13.41 20.29
N ALA A 330 3.69 12.12 20.02
CA ALA A 330 4.20 11.44 18.84
C ALA A 330 3.47 10.11 18.58
N LEU A 331 3.70 9.56 17.39
CA LEU A 331 3.58 8.13 17.17
C LEU A 331 4.96 7.51 17.35
N ASP A 332 5.06 6.42 18.12
CA ASP A 332 6.29 5.69 18.37
C ASP A 332 6.20 4.30 17.74
N TYR A 333 7.05 4.05 16.75
CA TYR A 333 7.07 2.83 15.95
C TYR A 333 8.10 1.87 16.54
N ILE A 334 7.63 0.79 17.14
CA ILE A 334 8.47 -0.26 17.72
C ILE A 334 8.54 -1.39 16.70
N THR A 335 9.76 -1.70 16.24
CA THR A 335 9.99 -2.68 15.17
C THR A 335 10.81 -3.85 15.68
N LEU A 336 10.38 -5.06 15.33
CA LEU A 336 11.12 -6.31 15.49
C LEU A 336 11.72 -6.70 14.13
N GLU A 337 13.03 -6.50 13.99
CA GLU A 337 13.79 -6.90 12.81
C GLU A 337 14.39 -8.29 13.02
N ILE A 338 14.27 -9.14 12.00
CA ILE A 338 14.73 -10.52 12.01
C ILE A 338 15.49 -10.84 10.73
N ALA A 339 16.21 -11.96 10.75
CA ALA A 339 16.76 -12.57 9.55
C ALA A 339 16.66 -14.10 9.62
N PRO A 340 16.63 -14.82 8.48
CA PRO A 340 16.77 -16.26 8.47
C PRO A 340 18.16 -16.63 9.00
N THR A 341 18.26 -17.64 9.87
CA THR A 341 19.55 -18.11 10.41
C THR A 341 20.49 -18.60 9.30
N ALA A 342 19.93 -19.08 8.19
CA ALA A 342 20.69 -19.51 7.02
C ALA A 342 21.20 -18.34 6.14
N ASN A 343 20.65 -17.14 6.31
CA ASN A 343 21.03 -15.95 5.54
C ASN A 343 20.88 -14.65 6.38
N PRO A 344 21.82 -14.36 7.30
CA PRO A 344 21.71 -13.22 8.23
C PRO A 344 21.70 -11.82 7.59
N GLU A 345 22.03 -11.71 6.30
CA GLU A 345 22.00 -10.45 5.55
C GLU A 345 20.59 -10.13 5.02
N ASP A 346 19.70 -11.12 4.94
CA ASP A 346 18.31 -10.96 4.51
C ASP A 346 17.45 -10.52 5.69
N ARG A 347 17.48 -9.21 5.97
CA ARG A 347 16.78 -8.61 7.11
C ARG A 347 15.44 -8.04 6.68
N PHE A 348 14.43 -8.34 7.48
CA PHE A 348 13.06 -7.85 7.27
C PHE A 348 12.33 -7.78 8.62
N TYR A 349 11.13 -7.24 8.63
CA TYR A 349 10.37 -7.04 9.86
C TYR A 349 9.42 -8.22 10.11
N ALA A 350 9.44 -8.72 11.34
CA ALA A 350 8.47 -9.69 11.83
C ALA A 350 7.30 -9.03 12.59
N GLY A 351 7.49 -7.79 13.04
CA GLY A 351 6.48 -7.06 13.81
C GLY A 351 6.77 -5.57 13.78
N GLN A 352 5.73 -4.76 13.61
CA GLN A 352 5.83 -3.31 13.67
C GLN A 352 4.59 -2.75 14.39
N PHE A 353 4.80 -2.03 15.49
CA PHE A 353 3.74 -1.57 16.37
C PHE A 353 3.76 -0.05 16.49
N VAL A 354 2.59 0.58 16.38
CA VAL A 354 2.47 2.03 16.55
C VAL A 354 1.84 2.36 17.90
N VAL A 355 2.60 3.02 18.78
CA VAL A 355 2.13 3.48 20.09
C VAL A 355 1.93 4.99 20.05
N ARG A 356 0.73 5.47 20.35
CA ARG A 356 0.40 6.90 20.44
C ARG A 356 0.74 7.46 21.82
N LEU A 357 1.45 8.60 21.85
CA LEU A 357 1.94 9.25 23.09
C LEU A 357 1.31 10.61 23.37
#